data_AF-A0A447Q026-F1
#
_entry.id   AF-A0A447Q026-F1
#
_cell.length_a   1.000
_cell.length_b   1.000
_cell.length_c   1.000
_cell.angle_alpha   90.00
_cell.angle_beta   90.00
_cell.angle_gamma   90.00
#
_symmetry.space_group_name_H-M   'P 1'
#
loop_
_entity.id
_entity.type
_entity.pdbx_description
1 polymer ?
#
loop_
_entity_poly.entity_id
_entity_poly.type
_entity_poly.pdbx_seq_one_letter_code
_entity_poly.pdbx_strand_id
1 'polypeptide(L)'
;MIDFGLDNLPGGPLMVEGFTYIPHRFALGFAEAPRGDDIHWSMTGDNQKLYRWRCRAATYANWPTLRYMLRGNTVSDAPLIIGSLDPCYSCTDRMTVVDVRKKKSKVVPYKELERYSIERKNSPLK
;
A
#
# COMPACT_ATOMS: atom_id res chain seq x y z
N MET A 1 15.67 -5.83 21.53
CA MET A 1 14.47 -4.95 21.54
C MET A 1 13.27 -5.71 22.07
N ILE A 2 12.96 -6.89 21.53
CA ILE A 2 11.83 -7.72 21.99
C ILE A 2 11.99 -8.13 23.46
N ASP A 3 13.13 -8.72 23.84
CA ASP A 3 13.37 -9.16 25.23
C ASP A 3 13.28 -8.00 26.23
N PHE A 4 13.92 -6.87 25.90
CA PHE A 4 13.82 -5.65 26.70
C PHE A 4 12.37 -5.17 26.86
N GLY A 5 11.56 -5.24 25.80
CA GLY A 5 10.15 -4.86 25.86
C GLY A 5 9.31 -5.78 26.74
N LEU A 6 9.63 -7.08 26.79
CA LEU A 6 8.95 -8.05 27.66
C LEU A 6 9.27 -7.79 29.14
N ASP A 7 10.53 -7.52 29.45
CA ASP A 7 10.99 -7.32 30.82
C ASP A 7 10.57 -5.96 31.41
N ASN A 8 10.26 -4.97 30.55
CA ASN A 8 10.04 -3.58 30.96
C ASN A 8 8.68 -3.00 30.54
N LEU A 9 7.68 -3.84 30.21
CA LEU A 9 6.36 -3.36 29.81
C LEU A 9 5.61 -2.72 31.01
N PRO A 10 5.25 -1.44 30.96
CA PRO A 10 4.46 -0.83 32.01
C PRO A 10 3.02 -1.36 31.99
N GLY A 11 2.41 -1.51 33.17
CA GLY A 11 0.97 -1.75 33.28
C GLY A 11 0.15 -0.50 32.94
N GLY A 12 -1.14 -0.69 32.63
CA GLY A 12 -2.06 0.41 32.35
C GLY A 12 -3.24 0.01 31.46
N PRO A 13 -4.18 0.93 31.20
CA PRO A 13 -5.25 0.68 30.24
C PRO A 13 -4.69 0.57 28.81
N LEU A 14 -5.10 -0.47 28.09
CA LEU A 14 -4.64 -0.74 26.71
C LEU A 14 -5.43 0.03 25.64
N MET A 15 -6.60 0.55 26.00
CA MET A 15 -7.54 1.18 25.08
C MET A 15 -8.12 2.44 25.72
N VAL A 16 -8.24 3.48 24.91
CA VAL A 16 -8.97 4.70 25.28
C VAL A 16 -10.34 4.65 24.63
N GLU A 17 -11.39 4.62 25.46
CA GLU A 17 -12.78 4.69 25.03
C GLU A 17 -13.33 6.12 25.16
N GLY A 18 -14.39 6.43 24.42
CA GLY A 18 -15.12 7.70 24.60
C GLY A 18 -14.38 8.96 24.14
N PHE A 19 -13.57 8.88 23.06
CA PHE A 19 -12.90 10.06 22.52
C PHE A 19 -13.85 10.95 21.71
N THR A 20 -13.68 12.27 21.83
CA THR A 20 -14.33 13.26 20.98
C THR A 20 -13.46 13.57 19.77
N TYR A 21 -14.04 13.59 18.57
CA TYR A 21 -13.35 13.99 17.35
C TYR A 21 -13.97 15.26 16.77
N ILE A 22 -13.17 16.00 15.99
CA ILE A 22 -13.63 17.18 15.25
C ILE A 22 -13.77 16.76 13.79
N PRO A 23 -14.98 16.82 13.20
CA PRO A 23 -15.17 16.50 11.79
C PRO A 23 -14.32 17.37 10.87
N HIS A 24 -13.97 16.82 9.70
CA HIS A 24 -13.18 17.45 8.63
C HIS A 24 -11.76 17.88 9.05
N ARG A 25 -11.28 17.44 10.21
CA ARG A 25 -9.87 17.56 10.60
C ARG A 25 -9.08 16.39 10.05
N PHE A 26 -7.91 16.68 9.46
CA PHE A 26 -6.99 15.65 9.00
C PHE A 26 -5.95 15.30 10.05
N ALA A 27 -5.46 14.07 9.99
CA ALA A 27 -4.31 13.60 10.73
C ALA A 27 -3.36 12.84 9.78
N LEU A 28 -2.07 12.86 10.14
CA LEU A 28 -1.03 12.09 9.50
C LEU A 28 -0.43 11.13 10.52
N GLY A 29 -0.48 9.83 10.22
CA GLY A 29 0.23 8.80 10.94
C GLY A 29 1.48 8.41 10.18
N PHE A 30 2.61 8.34 10.87
CA PHE A 30 3.89 7.89 10.33
C PHE A 30 4.33 6.66 11.11
N ALA A 31 4.67 5.59 10.41
CA ALA A 31 5.23 4.39 11.00
C ALA A 31 6.44 3.93 10.18
N GLU A 32 7.42 3.36 10.86
CA GLU A 32 8.56 2.72 10.20
C GLU A 32 8.21 1.26 9.93
N ALA A 33 7.83 0.95 8.70
CA ALA A 33 7.62 -0.43 8.27
C ALA A 33 8.99 -1.07 7.96
N PRO A 34 9.08 -2.42 7.89
CA PRO A 34 10.35 -3.09 7.57
C PRO A 34 10.99 -2.67 6.23
N ARG A 35 10.22 -2.04 5.33
CA ARG A 35 10.61 -1.63 3.97
C ARG A 35 10.84 -0.12 3.84
N GLY A 36 10.68 0.64 4.93
CA GLY A 36 10.76 2.10 4.98
C GLY A 36 9.47 2.75 5.48
N ASP A 37 9.26 4.01 5.09
CA ASP A 37 8.20 4.85 5.62
C ASP A 37 6.80 4.41 5.18
N ASP A 38 5.90 4.25 6.15
CA ASP A 38 4.47 4.02 5.93
C ASP A 38 3.67 5.22 6.48
N ILE A 39 3.02 5.94 5.55
CA ILE A 39 2.34 7.20 5.86
C ILE A 39 0.84 7.07 5.57
N HIS A 40 0.04 7.32 6.59
CA HIS A 40 -1.41 7.29 6.53
C HIS A 40 -1.96 8.69 6.71
N TRP A 41 -2.56 9.25 5.67
CA TRP A 41 -3.37 10.46 5.75
C TRP A 41 -4.83 10.07 5.90
N SER A 42 -5.49 10.55 6.96
CA SER A 42 -6.91 10.28 7.20
C SER A 42 -7.65 11.53 7.60
N MET A 43 -8.90 11.65 7.16
CA MET A 43 -9.83 12.69 7.57
C MET A 43 -11.18 12.05 7.90
N THR A 44 -11.72 12.37 9.08
CA THR A 44 -13.06 11.95 9.52
C THR A 44 -14.11 12.95 9.04
N GLY A 45 -15.30 12.48 8.65
CA GLY A 45 -16.45 13.32 8.29
C GLY A 45 -17.49 13.40 9.40
N ASP A 46 -18.60 14.09 9.12
CA ASP A 46 -19.75 14.17 10.01
C ASP A 46 -20.43 12.79 10.05
N ASN A 47 -20.56 12.17 11.24
CA ASN A 47 -21.12 10.82 11.51
C ASN A 47 -20.12 9.67 11.72
N GLN A 48 -18.92 9.94 12.29
CA GLN A 48 -17.90 8.93 12.64
C GLN A 48 -17.43 8.07 11.44
N LYS A 49 -17.74 8.50 10.22
CA LYS A 49 -17.29 7.87 9.00
C LYS A 49 -16.03 8.54 8.52
N LEU A 50 -15.20 7.76 7.85
CA LEU A 50 -13.98 8.27 7.27
C LEU A 50 -14.31 9.00 5.96
N TYR A 51 -14.04 10.30 5.91
CA TYR A 51 -14.29 11.13 4.72
C TYR A 51 -13.36 10.71 3.58
N ARG A 52 -12.06 10.63 3.88
CA ARG A 52 -11.06 10.16 2.93
C ARG A 52 -9.82 9.65 3.66
N TRP A 53 -9.28 8.54 3.15
CA TRP A 53 -8.00 7.98 3.61
C TRP A 53 -7.09 7.72 2.42
N ARG A 54 -5.81 7.99 2.62
CA ARG A 54 -4.75 7.74 1.65
C ARG A 54 -3.56 7.17 2.41
N CYS A 55 -3.26 5.91 2.14
CA CYS A 55 -2.00 5.29 2.51
C CYS A 55 -0.93 5.53 1.42
N ARG A 56 0.31 5.71 1.87
CA ARG A 56 1.54 5.61 1.09
C ARG A 56 2.44 4.61 1.80
N ALA A 57 2.42 3.37 1.32
CA ALA A 57 3.35 2.36 1.76
C ALA A 57 4.76 2.62 1.19
N ALA A 58 5.79 2.18 1.90
CA ALA A 58 7.19 2.35 1.51
C ALA A 58 7.49 1.88 0.07
N THR A 59 6.97 0.71 -0.32
CA THR A 59 7.13 0.16 -1.68
C THR A 59 6.63 1.12 -2.76
N TYR A 60 5.59 1.92 -2.49
CA TYR A 60 5.06 2.89 -3.45
C TYR A 60 6.08 3.99 -3.77
N ALA A 61 6.87 4.41 -2.78
CA ALA A 61 7.94 5.39 -2.95
C ALA A 61 9.18 4.78 -3.63
N ASN A 62 9.46 3.51 -3.37
CA ASN A 62 10.61 2.80 -3.95
C ASN A 62 10.37 2.36 -5.41
N TRP A 63 9.14 2.17 -5.84
CA TRP A 63 8.85 1.65 -7.18
C TRP A 63 9.42 2.48 -8.35
N PRO A 64 9.33 3.82 -8.34
CA PRO A 64 9.89 4.64 -9.42
C PRO A 64 11.40 4.54 -9.57
N THR A 65 12.15 4.18 -8.52
CA THR A 65 13.62 4.08 -8.56
C THR A 65 14.08 2.81 -9.27
N LEU A 66 13.26 1.75 -9.26
CA LEU A 66 13.53 0.47 -9.92
C LEU A 66 13.87 0.65 -11.41
N ARG A 67 13.21 1.60 -12.09
CA ARG A 67 13.47 1.89 -13.51
C ARG A 67 14.92 2.32 -13.79
N TYR A 68 15.60 2.88 -12.80
CA TYR A 68 16.98 3.33 -12.88
C TYR A 68 17.92 2.21 -12.44
N MET A 69 17.56 1.46 -11.41
CA MET A 69 18.32 0.29 -10.94
C MET A 69 18.45 -0.80 -12.01
N LEU A 70 17.44 -0.96 -12.87
CA LEU A 70 17.48 -1.94 -13.96
C LEU A 70 18.34 -1.50 -15.16
N ARG A 71 18.78 -0.24 -15.26
CA ARG A 71 19.54 0.25 -16.41
C ARG A 71 20.97 -0.27 -16.39
N GLY A 72 21.44 -0.78 -17.53
CA GLY A 72 22.81 -1.29 -17.67
C GLY A 72 23.01 -2.72 -17.14
N ASN A 73 21.97 -3.34 -16.57
CA ASN A 73 22.00 -4.71 -16.09
C ASN A 73 21.40 -5.70 -17.11
N THR A 74 21.67 -6.99 -16.93
CA THR A 74 21.09 -8.03 -17.78
C THR A 74 19.68 -8.40 -17.29
N VAL A 75 18.88 -9.05 -18.15
CA VAL A 75 17.54 -9.52 -17.77
C VAL A 75 17.60 -10.51 -16.61
N SER A 76 18.67 -11.30 -16.53
CA SER A 76 18.89 -12.27 -15.45
C SER A 76 19.12 -11.63 -14.09
N ASP A 77 19.58 -10.37 -14.05
CA ASP A 77 19.81 -9.63 -12.79
C ASP A 77 18.52 -9.02 -12.24
N ALA A 78 17.46 -8.91 -13.05
CA ALA A 78 16.22 -8.26 -12.66
C ALA A 78 15.58 -8.84 -11.40
N PRO A 79 15.50 -10.18 -11.19
CA PRO A 79 14.94 -10.74 -9.97
C PRO A 79 15.73 -10.39 -8.71
N LEU A 80 17.07 -10.33 -8.80
CA LEU A 80 17.94 -9.94 -7.69
C LEU A 80 17.78 -8.47 -7.34
N ILE A 81 17.76 -7.61 -8.35
CA ILE A 81 17.55 -6.16 -8.19
C ILE A 81 16.18 -5.90 -7.56
N ILE A 82 15.12 -6.53 -8.07
CA ILE A 82 13.77 -6.39 -7.53
C ILE A 82 13.71 -6.95 -6.11
N GLY A 83 14.28 -8.12 -5.86
CA GLY A 83 14.31 -8.76 -4.55
C GLY A 83 15.04 -7.93 -3.48
N SER A 84 16.06 -7.16 -3.87
CA SER A 84 16.79 -6.26 -2.95
C SER A 84 15.92 -5.16 -2.35
N LEU A 85 14.82 -4.79 -3.02
CA LEU A 85 13.87 -3.79 -2.53
C LEU A 85 12.77 -4.42 -1.64
N ASP A 86 12.69 -5.76 -1.59
CA ASP A 86 11.62 -6.51 -0.93
C ASP A 86 10.22 -5.94 -1.24
N PRO A 87 9.78 -5.87 -2.51
CA PRO A 87 8.55 -5.18 -2.86
C PRO A 87 7.32 -5.94 -2.38
N CYS A 88 6.52 -5.29 -1.54
CA CYS A 88 5.17 -5.73 -1.23
C CYS A 88 4.18 -5.23 -2.29
N TYR A 89 3.79 -6.09 -3.25
CA TYR A 89 2.82 -5.74 -4.30
C TYR A 89 1.45 -5.39 -3.73
N SER A 90 0.97 -6.13 -2.73
CA SER A 90 -0.31 -5.88 -2.04
C SER A 90 -0.37 -4.48 -1.41
N CYS A 91 0.78 -3.96 -0.95
CA CYS A 91 0.89 -2.63 -0.36
C CYS A 91 0.76 -1.50 -1.40
N THR A 92 0.92 -1.83 -2.68
CA THR A 92 0.85 -0.87 -3.81
C THR A 92 -0.40 -1.04 -4.67
N ASP A 93 -1.27 -2.00 -4.34
CA ASP A 93 -2.20 -2.54 -5.32
C ASP A 93 -3.34 -1.55 -5.63
N ARG A 94 -3.21 -0.92 -6.79
CA ARG A 94 -4.25 -0.19 -7.52
C ARG A 94 -4.04 -0.51 -8.99
N MET A 95 -4.39 -1.73 -9.40
CA MET A 95 -4.13 -2.22 -10.75
C MET A 95 -4.92 -1.41 -11.79
N THR A 96 -4.18 -0.61 -12.56
CA THR A 96 -4.70 0.08 -13.75
C THR A 96 -4.04 -0.56 -14.96
N VAL A 97 -4.85 -1.14 -15.85
CA VAL A 97 -4.35 -1.72 -17.08
C VAL A 97 -4.31 -0.64 -18.15
N VAL A 98 -3.14 -0.43 -18.73
CA VAL A 98 -2.91 0.56 -19.79
C VAL A 98 -2.59 -0.20 -21.09
N ASP A 99 -3.49 -0.11 -22.07
CA ASP A 99 -3.27 -0.59 -23.42
C ASP A 99 -2.61 0.53 -24.24
N VAL A 100 -1.30 0.41 -24.44
CA VAL A 100 -0.48 1.41 -25.17
C VAL A 100 -0.89 1.50 -26.64
N ARG A 101 -1.29 0.39 -27.27
CA ARG A 101 -1.69 0.38 -28.69
C ARG A 101 -3.04 1.04 -28.88
N LYS A 102 -3.99 0.78 -27.98
CA LYS A 102 -5.34 1.37 -28.03
C LYS A 102 -5.44 2.73 -27.34
N LYS A 103 -4.37 3.22 -26.70
CA LYS A 103 -4.33 4.45 -25.88
C LYS A 103 -5.46 4.50 -24.84
N LYS A 104 -5.79 3.36 -24.21
CA LYS A 104 -6.86 3.26 -23.19
C LYS A 104 -6.29 2.82 -21.86
N SER A 105 -6.77 3.43 -20.77
CA SER A 105 -6.50 2.99 -19.41
C SER A 105 -7.81 2.56 -18.74
N LYS A 106 -7.83 1.36 -18.14
CA LYS A 106 -8.96 0.86 -17.36
C LYS A 106 -8.50 0.46 -15.97
N VAL A 107 -9.13 1.02 -14.94
CA VAL A 107 -8.96 0.56 -13.56
C VAL A 107 -9.84 -0.68 -13.40
N VAL A 108 -9.23 -1.82 -13.05
CA VAL A 108 -9.98 -3.07 -12.86
C VAL A 108 -10.19 -3.28 -11.36
N PRO A 109 -11.45 -3.37 -10.89
CA PRO A 109 -11.71 -3.67 -9.47
C PRO A 109 -11.15 -5.04 -9.08
N TYR A 110 -10.67 -5.17 -7.85
CA TYR A 110 -10.11 -6.43 -7.31
C TYR A 110 -11.03 -7.64 -7.57
N LYS A 111 -12.34 -7.50 -7.31
CA LYS A 111 -13.33 -8.57 -7.52
C LYS A 111 -13.41 -9.08 -8.96
N GLU A 112 -13.25 -8.21 -9.95
CA GLU A 112 -13.26 -8.64 -11.35
C GLU A 112 -11.98 -9.41 -11.71
N LEU A 113 -10.85 -9.00 -11.13
CA LEU A 113 -9.57 -9.66 -11.33
C LEU A 113 -9.53 -11.05 -10.66
N GLU A 114 -10.08 -11.13 -9.45
CA GLU A 114 -10.28 -12.38 -8.72
C GLU A 114 -11.18 -13.34 -9.50
N ARG A 115 -12.36 -12.90 -9.95
CA ARG A 115 -13.26 -13.67 -10.82
C ARG A 115 -12.52 -14.19 -12.05
N TYR A 116 -11.81 -13.31 -12.76
CA TYR A 116 -11.11 -13.68 -13.98
C TYR A 116 -9.97 -14.68 -13.74
N SER A 117 -9.25 -14.55 -12.61
CA SER A 117 -8.16 -15.47 -12.26
C SER A 117 -8.65 -16.89 -11.99
N ILE A 118 -9.86 -17.02 -11.43
CA ILE A 118 -10.52 -18.30 -11.15
C ILE A 118 -11.14 -18.88 -12.44
N GLU A 119 -11.98 -18.09 -13.11
CA GLU A 119 -12.81 -18.60 -14.22
C GLU A 119 -12.05 -18.66 -15.55
N ARG A 120 -11.03 -17.81 -15.73
CA ARG A 120 -10.28 -17.58 -16.98
C ARG A 120 -11.16 -17.26 -18.20
N LYS A 121 -12.40 -16.85 -17.96
CA LYS A 121 -13.41 -16.47 -18.98
C LYS A 121 -13.75 -14.99 -18.82
N ASN A 122 -14.24 -14.36 -19.89
CA ASN A 122 -14.72 -12.96 -19.88
C ASN A 122 -13.70 -11.96 -19.30
N SER A 123 -12.58 -11.80 -20.01
CA SER A 123 -11.51 -10.88 -19.62
C SER A 123 -12.06 -9.48 -19.30
N PRO A 124 -11.70 -8.90 -18.15
CA PRO A 124 -12.09 -7.53 -17.80
C PRO A 124 -11.44 -6.48 -18.70
N LEU A 125 -10.56 -6.90 -19.63
CA LEU A 125 -9.82 -6.06 -20.56
C LEU A 125 -10.36 -6.09 -22.00
N LYS A 126 -11.43 -6.85 -22.26
CA LYS A 126 -12.13 -6.78 -23.55
C LYS A 126 -12.82 -5.43 -23.74
#